data_AF-A0A8T5NJF8-F1
#
_entry.id   AF-A0A8T5NJF8-F1
#
_cell.length_a   1.000
_cell.length_b   1.000
_cell.length_c   1.000
_cell.angle_alpha   90.00
_cell.angle_beta   90.00
_cell.angle_gamma   90.00
#
_symmetry.space_group_name_H-M   'P 1'
#
loop_
_entity.id
_entity.type
_entity.pdbx_description
1 polymer ?
#
loop_
_entity_poly.entity_id
_entity_poly.type
_entity_poly.pdbx_seq_one_letter_code
_entity_poly.pdbx_strand_id
1 'polypeptide(L)'
;MEEDAIKQLTTLDGVGKAKAKLLYDAGYETIGSIQKADVDEISAIKGIGEKLAEKIKKSAGDVEPEVEEKTVAIIESPNILIKMDDETKRLLDVRKYQKSKKPHFLQTDSHKKKKLEDKWKRPDGIHNKSRYSHKGKCPRVERGFGSPALVRGLHPSGFKEVVVKNPKDLDSLNVEKMAGMIAHTVGARKRYLIEKKAAELGLKILNPTRRGN
;
A
#
# COMPACT_ATOMS: atom_id res chain seq x y z
N MET A 1 18.87 -23.46 18.40
CA MET A 1 18.08 -23.49 19.64
C MET A 1 18.98 -23.31 20.85
N GLU A 2 19.82 -24.29 21.22
CA GLU A 2 20.75 -24.15 22.38
C GLU A 2 21.71 -22.95 22.22
N GLU A 3 22.35 -22.79 21.06
CA GLU A 3 23.27 -21.66 20.84
C GLU A 3 22.58 -20.28 20.84
N ASP A 4 21.32 -20.23 20.42
CA ASP A 4 20.54 -18.98 20.35
C ASP A 4 20.08 -18.56 21.76
N ALA A 5 19.63 -19.53 22.57
CA ALA A 5 19.30 -19.33 23.98
C ALA A 5 20.54 -18.90 24.78
N ILE A 6 21.68 -19.57 24.61
CA ILE A 6 22.93 -19.19 25.28
C ILE A 6 23.36 -17.78 24.89
N LYS A 7 23.25 -17.40 23.61
CA LYS A 7 23.54 -16.02 23.16
C LYS A 7 22.62 -14.99 23.81
N GLN A 8 21.32 -15.27 23.90
CA GLN A 8 20.36 -14.38 24.56
C GLN A 8 20.63 -14.23 26.06
N LEU A 9 20.95 -15.32 26.75
CA LEU A 9 21.27 -15.32 28.18
C LEU A 9 22.60 -14.63 28.50
N THR A 10 23.58 -14.67 27.59
CA THR A 10 24.86 -13.96 27.76
C THR A 10 24.74 -12.43 27.70
N THR A 11 23.61 -11.90 27.24
CA THR A 11 23.33 -10.46 27.23
C THR A 11 23.05 -9.92 28.64
N LEU A 12 22.68 -10.80 29.59
CA LEU A 12 22.41 -10.43 30.97
C LEU A 12 23.72 -10.15 31.74
N ASP A 13 23.73 -9.05 32.50
CA ASP A 13 24.92 -8.64 33.24
C ASP A 13 25.33 -9.72 34.28
N GLY A 14 26.58 -10.19 34.18
CA GLY A 14 27.15 -11.20 35.07
C GLY A 14 26.98 -12.66 34.62
N VAL A 15 26.32 -12.89 33.48
CA VAL A 15 26.11 -14.23 32.89
C VAL A 15 27.07 -14.47 31.72
N GLY A 16 28.15 -15.23 31.96
CA GLY A 16 29.03 -15.71 30.90
C GLY A 16 28.54 -17.02 30.27
N LYS A 17 29.16 -17.47 29.18
CA LYS A 17 28.78 -18.70 28.43
C LYS A 17 28.57 -19.94 29.31
N ALA A 18 29.45 -20.14 30.31
CA ALA A 18 29.34 -21.27 31.24
C ALA A 18 28.09 -21.19 32.14
N LYS A 19 27.73 -19.99 32.61
CA LYS A 19 26.54 -19.77 33.44
C LYS A 19 25.25 -19.77 32.62
N ALA A 20 25.30 -19.23 31.41
CA ALA A 20 24.21 -19.32 30.45
C ALA A 20 23.86 -20.78 30.15
N LYS A 21 24.87 -21.65 30.04
CA LYS A 21 24.66 -23.09 29.89
C LYS A 21 23.99 -23.72 31.12
N LEU A 22 24.41 -23.35 32.33
CA LEU A 22 23.78 -23.84 33.57
C LEU A 22 22.32 -23.39 33.72
N LEU A 23 22.01 -22.16 33.30
CA LEU A 23 20.64 -21.64 33.28
C LEU A 23 19.78 -22.38 32.25
N TYR A 24 20.35 -22.70 31.09
CA TYR A 24 19.70 -23.52 30.06
C TYR A 24 19.45 -24.95 30.55
N ASP A 25 20.44 -25.59 31.19
CA ASP A 25 20.32 -26.94 31.76
C ASP A 25 19.27 -27.00 32.90
N ALA A 26 19.03 -25.86 33.58
CA ALA A 26 17.98 -25.69 34.58
C ALA A 26 16.60 -25.33 33.98
N GLY A 27 16.48 -25.23 32.65
CA GLY A 27 15.22 -24.96 31.95
C GLY A 27 14.90 -23.48 31.70
N TYR A 28 15.82 -22.55 32.00
CA TYR A 28 15.64 -21.12 31.76
C TYR A 28 16.14 -20.74 30.36
N GLU A 29 15.38 -21.10 29.33
CA GLU A 29 15.79 -20.92 27.93
C GLU A 29 15.64 -19.48 27.41
N THR A 30 14.84 -18.63 28.07
CA THR A 30 14.56 -17.25 27.62
C THR A 30 14.69 -16.24 28.77
N ILE A 31 14.95 -14.97 28.42
CA ILE A 31 14.95 -13.86 29.39
C ILE A 31 13.59 -13.76 30.13
N GLY A 32 12.50 -14.09 29.45
CA GLY A 32 11.15 -14.14 30.04
C GLY A 32 10.97 -15.25 31.09
N SER A 33 11.68 -16.38 30.96
CA SER A 33 11.68 -17.44 31.98
C SER A 33 12.41 -16.97 33.25
N ILE A 34 13.50 -16.21 33.11
CA ILE A 34 14.27 -15.65 34.23
C ILE A 34 13.48 -14.55 34.95
N GLN A 35 12.68 -13.77 34.23
CA GLN A 35 11.84 -12.71 34.81
C GLN A 35 10.72 -13.26 35.70
N LYS A 36 10.18 -14.44 35.35
CA LYS A 36 9.10 -15.12 36.09
C LYS A 36 9.60 -15.92 37.28
N ALA A 37 10.86 -16.35 37.25
CA ALA A 37 11.47 -17.14 38.31
C ALA A 37 11.72 -16.30 39.56
N ASP A 38 11.65 -16.97 40.71
CA ASP A 38 11.99 -16.35 41.98
C ASP A 38 13.50 -16.34 42.22
N VAL A 39 13.96 -15.39 43.03
CA VAL A 39 15.39 -15.23 43.34
C VAL A 39 15.96 -16.51 43.98
N ASP A 40 15.12 -17.20 44.74
CA ASP A 40 15.44 -18.45 45.43
C ASP A 40 15.59 -19.64 44.46
N GLU A 41 14.84 -19.65 43.36
CA GLU A 41 14.92 -20.72 42.34
C GLU A 41 16.19 -20.56 41.49
N ILE A 42 16.63 -19.33 41.27
CA ILE A 42 17.85 -19.02 40.52
C ILE A 42 19.09 -19.25 41.39
N SER A 43 19.02 -18.98 42.69
CA SER A 43 20.14 -19.18 43.63
C SER A 43 20.36 -20.67 43.99
N ALA A 44 19.33 -21.50 43.89
CA ALA A 44 19.43 -22.94 44.07
C ALA A 44 20.30 -23.65 43.00
N ILE A 45 20.58 -22.97 41.88
CA ILE A 45 21.42 -23.50 40.80
C ILE A 45 22.89 -23.47 41.25
N LYS A 46 23.51 -24.65 41.28
CA LYS A 46 24.92 -24.83 41.66
C LYS A 46 25.85 -23.96 40.80
N GLY A 47 26.33 -22.86 41.36
CA GLY A 47 27.23 -21.90 40.69
C GLY A 47 26.68 -20.48 40.54
N ILE A 48 25.42 -20.23 40.97
CA ILE A 48 24.81 -18.90 41.01
C ILE A 48 24.51 -18.55 42.47
N GLY A 49 25.19 -17.53 43.01
CA GLY A 49 24.93 -17.07 44.38
C GLY A 49 23.78 -16.05 44.44
N GLU A 50 23.22 -15.84 45.63
CA GLU A 50 22.10 -14.90 45.90
C GLU A 50 22.33 -13.50 45.30
N LYS A 51 23.51 -12.92 45.52
CA LYS A 51 23.89 -11.59 44.98
C LYS A 51 23.91 -11.55 43.45
N LEU A 52 24.23 -12.68 42.81
CA LEU A 52 24.24 -12.79 41.35
C LEU A 52 22.82 -13.00 40.82
N ALA A 53 21.99 -13.79 41.51
CA ALA A 53 20.59 -13.97 41.17
C ALA A 53 19.81 -12.64 41.19
N GLU A 54 20.02 -11.81 42.21
CA GLU A 54 19.46 -10.46 42.29
C GLU A 54 19.92 -9.57 41.14
N LYS A 55 21.20 -9.66 40.78
CA LYS A 55 21.78 -8.89 39.67
C LYS A 55 21.22 -9.30 38.31
N ILE A 56 21.04 -10.61 38.11
CA ILE A 56 20.44 -11.18 36.90
C ILE A 56 18.98 -10.74 36.78
N LYS A 57 18.20 -10.79 37.87
CA LYS A 57 16.80 -10.38 37.87
C LYS A 57 16.63 -8.88 37.59
N LYS A 58 17.52 -8.05 38.14
CA LYS A 58 17.54 -6.61 37.86
C LYS A 58 17.86 -6.33 36.38
N SER A 59 18.90 -6.98 35.84
CA SER A 59 19.26 -6.86 34.42
C SER A 59 18.18 -7.39 33.49
N ALA A 60 17.43 -8.43 33.89
CA ALA A 60 16.32 -8.99 33.11
C ALA A 60 15.07 -8.09 33.15
N GLY A 61 14.89 -7.29 34.20
CA GLY A 61 13.79 -6.34 34.33
C GLY A 61 13.96 -5.06 33.49
N ASP A 62 15.21 -4.64 33.23
CA ASP A 62 15.55 -3.50 32.37
C ASP A 62 15.47 -3.84 30.86
N VAL A 63 15.45 -5.14 30.54
CA VAL A 63 15.14 -5.61 29.18
C VAL A 63 13.61 -5.62 29.05
N GLU A 64 13.04 -4.46 28.74
CA GLU A 64 11.70 -4.42 28.14
C GLU A 64 11.72 -5.41 26.95
N PRO A 65 10.72 -6.30 26.82
CA PRO A 65 10.68 -7.21 25.68
C PRO A 65 10.77 -6.37 24.41
N GLU A 66 11.74 -6.70 23.56
CA GLU A 66 11.88 -6.14 22.23
C GLU A 66 10.48 -6.07 21.63
N VAL A 67 9.99 -4.85 21.42
CA VAL A 67 8.71 -4.56 20.82
C VAL A 67 8.63 -5.45 19.60
N GLU A 68 7.73 -6.43 19.63
CA GLU A 68 7.46 -7.31 18.49
C GLU A 68 7.53 -6.44 17.25
N GLU A 69 8.56 -6.64 16.44
CA GLU A 69 8.63 -6.00 15.15
C GLU A 69 7.33 -6.43 14.49
N LYS A 70 6.37 -5.51 14.43
CA LYS A 70 5.14 -5.68 13.67
C LYS A 70 5.63 -5.84 12.25
N THR A 71 5.93 -7.08 11.87
CA THR A 71 6.19 -7.48 10.50
C THR A 71 5.03 -6.88 9.74
N VAL A 72 5.33 -5.83 8.97
CA VAL A 72 4.29 -4.99 8.40
C VAL A 72 3.66 -5.86 7.33
N ALA A 73 2.60 -6.60 7.69
CA ALA A 73 1.97 -7.58 6.83
C ALA A 73 1.81 -6.97 5.44
N ILE A 74 2.48 -7.59 4.45
CA ILE A 74 2.39 -7.18 3.06
C ILE A 74 0.93 -7.40 2.70
N ILE A 75 0.18 -6.31 2.56
CA ILE A 75 -1.22 -6.39 2.16
C ILE A 75 -1.19 -6.71 0.67
N GLU A 76 -1.28 -7.99 0.33
CA GLU A 76 -1.40 -8.41 -1.06
C GLU A 76 -2.71 -7.87 -1.62
N SER A 77 -2.60 -7.10 -2.70
CA SER A 77 -3.79 -6.58 -3.38
C SER A 77 -4.50 -7.74 -4.06
N PRO A 78 -5.79 -8.00 -3.78
CA PRO A 78 -6.50 -9.10 -4.41
C PRO A 78 -6.49 -8.92 -5.95
N ASN A 79 -6.18 -10.00 -6.65
CA ASN A 79 -6.27 -10.06 -8.11
C ASN A 79 -7.71 -10.45 -8.49
N ILE A 80 -8.58 -9.44 -8.57
CA ILE A 80 -10.01 -9.65 -8.78
C ILE A 80 -10.28 -9.75 -10.28
N LEU A 81 -10.89 -10.87 -10.69
CA LEU A 81 -11.46 -11.06 -12.01
C LEU A 81 -12.79 -10.32 -12.11
N ILE A 82 -12.90 -9.48 -13.13
CA ILE A 82 -14.08 -8.64 -13.35
C ILE A 82 -15.14 -9.48 -14.06
N LYS A 83 -16.38 -9.46 -13.55
CA LYS A 83 -17.53 -9.96 -14.30
C LYS A 83 -18.05 -8.83 -15.19
N MET A 84 -17.88 -8.99 -16.50
CA MET A 84 -18.34 -8.02 -17.51
C MET A 84 -19.17 -8.71 -18.57
N ASP A 85 -20.16 -7.98 -19.10
CA ASP A 85 -20.96 -8.44 -20.24
C ASP A 85 -20.10 -8.41 -21.53
N ASP A 86 -20.30 -9.36 -22.43
CA ASP A 86 -19.53 -9.47 -23.68
C ASP A 86 -19.59 -8.20 -24.54
N GLU A 87 -20.76 -7.53 -24.55
CA GLU A 87 -20.92 -6.25 -25.25
C GLU A 87 -20.04 -5.16 -24.64
N THR A 88 -19.97 -5.07 -23.31
CA THR A 88 -19.15 -4.07 -22.64
C THR A 88 -17.66 -4.28 -22.91
N LYS A 89 -17.22 -5.53 -22.97
CA LYS A 89 -15.85 -5.91 -23.36
C LYS A 89 -15.53 -5.48 -24.78
N ARG A 90 -16.40 -5.81 -25.74
CA ARG A 90 -16.28 -5.35 -27.13
C ARG A 90 -16.20 -3.81 -27.22
N LEU A 91 -17.05 -3.10 -26.49
CA LEU A 91 -17.06 -1.64 -26.50
C LEU A 91 -15.81 -1.02 -25.87
N LEU A 92 -15.18 -1.68 -24.88
CA LEU A 92 -13.90 -1.24 -24.33
C LEU A 92 -12.78 -1.34 -25.36
N ASP A 93 -12.75 -2.40 -26.16
CA ASP A 93 -11.77 -2.54 -27.25
C ASP A 93 -11.98 -1.48 -28.34
N VAL A 94 -13.24 -1.23 -28.72
CA VAL A 94 -13.60 -0.13 -29.63
C VAL A 94 -13.16 1.21 -29.05
N ARG A 95 -13.38 1.46 -27.75
CA ARG A 95 -12.93 2.69 -27.08
C ARG A 95 -11.41 2.80 -27.08
N LYS A 96 -10.67 1.72 -26.86
CA LYS A 96 -9.21 1.68 -26.90
C LYS A 96 -8.70 2.09 -28.29
N TYR A 97 -9.31 1.54 -29.34
CA TYR A 97 -9.01 1.90 -30.73
C TYR A 97 -9.39 3.35 -31.07
N GLN A 98 -10.56 3.83 -30.64
CA GLN A 98 -10.97 5.22 -30.86
C GLN A 98 -10.04 6.20 -30.14
N LYS A 99 -9.61 5.86 -28.91
CA LYS A 99 -8.67 6.68 -28.13
C LYS A 99 -7.29 6.75 -28.75
N SER A 100 -6.78 5.66 -29.33
CA SER A 100 -5.46 5.69 -29.98
C SER A 100 -5.43 6.58 -31.23
N LYS A 101 -6.56 6.69 -31.93
CA LYS A 101 -6.74 7.60 -33.07
C LYS A 101 -7.12 9.03 -32.69
N LYS A 102 -7.46 9.26 -31.42
CA LYS A 102 -7.99 10.56 -30.97
C LYS A 102 -6.85 11.58 -30.95
N PRO A 103 -7.03 12.75 -31.60
CA PRO A 103 -6.02 13.79 -31.58
C PRO A 103 -5.90 14.44 -30.19
N HIS A 104 -4.74 15.01 -29.91
CA HIS A 104 -4.56 15.89 -28.76
C HIS A 104 -5.25 17.22 -29.07
N PHE A 105 -6.34 17.50 -28.37
CA PHE A 105 -7.10 18.74 -28.55
C PHE A 105 -6.40 19.91 -27.89
N LEU A 106 -5.45 20.50 -28.60
CA LEU A 106 -4.67 21.65 -28.14
C LEU A 106 -5.22 22.98 -28.68
N GLN A 107 -4.86 24.08 -28.02
CA GLN A 107 -5.13 25.42 -28.53
C GLN A 107 -4.35 25.66 -29.82
N THR A 108 -4.94 26.42 -30.74
CA THR A 108 -4.26 26.80 -31.99
C THR A 108 -2.95 27.54 -31.68
N ASP A 109 -1.86 27.11 -32.33
CA ASP A 109 -0.51 27.69 -32.22
C ASP A 109 0.12 27.65 -30.81
N SER A 110 -0.34 26.76 -29.90
CA SER A 110 0.27 26.61 -28.57
C SER A 110 1.77 26.28 -28.63
N HIS A 111 2.14 25.32 -29.49
CA HIS A 111 3.53 24.95 -29.79
C HIS A 111 4.43 26.10 -30.29
N LYS A 112 3.87 27.19 -30.82
CA LYS A 112 4.65 28.33 -31.33
C LYS A 112 4.96 29.38 -30.27
N LYS A 113 4.12 29.49 -29.23
CA LYS A 113 4.18 30.58 -28.26
C LYS A 113 4.13 30.00 -26.85
N LYS A 114 5.23 30.09 -26.09
CA LYS A 114 5.31 29.63 -24.70
C LYS A 114 4.24 30.20 -23.76
N LYS A 115 3.75 31.41 -24.06
CA LYS A 115 2.65 32.05 -23.30
C LYS A 115 1.27 31.42 -23.50
N LEU A 116 1.13 30.57 -24.52
CA LEU A 116 -0.09 29.83 -24.78
C LEU A 116 0.04 28.44 -24.15
N GLU A 117 -0.90 28.11 -23.27
CA GLU A 117 -0.96 26.78 -22.64
C GLU A 117 -1.48 25.73 -23.62
N ASP A 118 -1.06 24.49 -23.40
CA ASP A 118 -1.53 23.29 -24.11
C ASP A 118 -2.90 22.82 -23.59
N LYS A 119 -3.89 23.71 -23.64
CA LYS A 119 -5.30 23.41 -23.33
C LYS A 119 -6.18 23.65 -24.54
N TRP A 120 -7.33 22.98 -24.62
CA TRP A 120 -8.28 23.28 -25.68
C TRP A 120 -8.88 24.68 -25.50
N LYS A 121 -8.90 25.48 -26.57
CA LYS A 121 -9.73 26.69 -26.70
C LYS A 121 -10.42 26.69 -28.04
N ARG A 122 -11.68 27.12 -28.07
CA ARG A 122 -12.44 27.26 -29.32
C ARG A 122 -11.72 28.27 -30.24
N PRO A 123 -11.44 27.93 -31.50
CA PRO A 123 -10.85 28.86 -32.45
C PRO A 123 -11.92 29.84 -32.97
N ASP A 124 -11.88 31.10 -32.53
CA ASP A 124 -12.92 32.08 -32.86
C ASP A 124 -12.57 33.01 -34.03
N GLY A 125 -11.27 33.28 -34.27
CA GLY A 125 -10.82 34.24 -35.28
C GLY A 125 -11.28 33.91 -36.71
N ILE A 126 -11.74 34.92 -37.45
CA ILE A 126 -12.34 34.76 -38.79
C ILE A 126 -11.35 34.10 -39.76
N HIS A 127 -10.08 34.50 -39.73
CA HIS A 127 -9.04 33.93 -40.62
C HIS A 127 -8.37 32.66 -40.07
N ASN A 128 -8.76 32.19 -38.88
CA ASN A 128 -8.15 31.03 -38.24
C ASN A 128 -8.49 29.76 -39.02
N LYS A 129 -7.45 29.06 -39.50
CA LYS A 129 -7.61 27.85 -40.31
C LYS A 129 -8.14 26.66 -39.50
N SER A 130 -7.86 26.59 -38.20
CA SER A 130 -8.41 25.56 -37.31
C SER A 130 -9.93 25.71 -37.12
N ARG A 131 -10.46 26.94 -37.26
CA ARG A 131 -11.92 27.20 -37.19
C ARG A 131 -12.69 26.49 -38.29
N TYR A 132 -12.09 26.44 -39.48
CA TYR A 132 -12.63 25.79 -40.67
C TYR A 132 -12.12 24.36 -40.87
N SER A 133 -11.47 23.76 -39.86
CA SER A 133 -10.99 22.38 -39.91
C SER A 133 -10.08 22.06 -41.10
N HIS A 134 -9.24 23.01 -41.53
CA HIS A 134 -8.26 22.75 -42.59
C HIS A 134 -7.29 21.62 -42.19
N LYS A 135 -7.03 20.69 -43.13
CA LYS A 135 -6.09 19.58 -42.95
C LYS A 135 -4.70 20.09 -42.52
N GLY A 136 -4.10 19.42 -41.54
CA GLY A 136 -2.79 19.79 -40.98
C GLY A 136 -2.83 20.82 -39.84
N LYS A 137 -4.01 21.37 -39.51
CA LYS A 137 -4.20 22.18 -38.30
C LYS A 137 -4.78 21.34 -37.16
N CYS A 138 -4.72 21.91 -35.94
CA CYS A 138 -5.33 21.27 -34.76
C CYS A 138 -6.81 20.99 -35.04
N PRO A 139 -7.27 19.74 -34.90
CA PRO A 139 -8.64 19.37 -35.18
C PRO A 139 -9.60 20.01 -34.18
N ARG A 140 -10.79 20.35 -34.66
CA ARG A 140 -11.84 20.94 -33.84
C ARG A 140 -12.52 19.87 -32.99
N VAL A 141 -12.83 20.20 -31.73
CA VAL A 141 -13.62 19.32 -30.86
C VAL A 141 -15.05 19.24 -31.39
N GLU A 142 -15.51 18.02 -31.64
CA GLU A 142 -16.84 17.69 -32.15
C GLU A 142 -17.44 16.49 -31.39
N ARG A 143 -18.77 16.35 -31.42
CA ARG A 143 -19.49 15.25 -30.74
C ARG A 143 -19.03 13.86 -31.21
N GLY A 144 -18.59 13.74 -32.47
CA GLY A 144 -18.11 12.48 -33.07
C GLY A 144 -16.88 11.86 -32.40
N PHE A 145 -16.10 12.63 -31.63
CA PHE A 145 -14.92 12.13 -30.90
C PHE A 145 -15.24 11.54 -29.52
N GLY A 146 -16.53 11.41 -29.18
CA GLY A 146 -16.99 10.81 -27.94
C GLY A 146 -16.85 9.27 -27.97
N SER A 147 -16.43 8.68 -26.85
CA SER A 147 -16.45 7.22 -26.68
C SER A 147 -17.89 6.69 -26.55
N PRO A 148 -18.13 5.37 -26.78
CA PRO A 148 -19.44 4.77 -26.61
C PRO A 148 -19.99 5.01 -25.20
N ALA A 149 -21.31 5.17 -25.07
CA ALA A 149 -21.95 5.65 -23.84
C ALA A 149 -21.73 4.70 -22.65
N LEU A 150 -21.91 3.39 -22.86
CA LEU A 150 -21.81 2.36 -21.82
C LEU A 150 -20.43 2.32 -21.16
N VAL A 151 -19.37 2.50 -21.95
CA VAL A 151 -17.98 2.41 -21.48
C VAL A 151 -17.34 3.77 -21.24
N ARG A 152 -18.09 4.86 -21.36
CA ARG A 152 -17.58 6.22 -21.15
C ARG A 152 -17.23 6.41 -19.68
N GLY A 153 -16.00 6.85 -19.41
CA GLY A 153 -15.55 7.12 -18.03
C GLY A 153 -15.09 5.89 -17.24
N LEU A 154 -15.16 4.68 -17.78
CA LEU A 154 -14.58 3.50 -17.12
C LEU A 154 -13.03 3.54 -17.15
N HIS A 155 -12.40 2.91 -16.16
CA HIS A 155 -10.97 2.62 -16.17
C HIS A 155 -10.63 1.67 -17.34
N PRO A 156 -9.40 1.65 -17.88
CA PRO A 156 -9.02 0.69 -18.92
C PRO A 156 -9.20 -0.77 -18.53
N SER A 157 -9.18 -1.09 -17.23
CA SER A 157 -9.52 -2.43 -16.74
C SER A 157 -11.02 -2.75 -16.84
N GLY A 158 -11.89 -1.75 -16.98
CA GLY A 158 -13.34 -1.92 -17.04
C GLY A 158 -14.08 -1.52 -15.76
N PHE A 159 -13.37 -1.20 -14.67
CA PHE A 159 -14.01 -0.73 -13.44
C PHE A 159 -14.53 0.70 -13.56
N LYS A 160 -15.62 1.00 -12.86
CA LYS A 160 -16.02 2.37 -12.56
C LYS A 160 -15.20 2.88 -11.38
N GLU A 161 -14.45 3.96 -11.61
CA GLU A 161 -13.60 4.58 -10.59
C GLU A 161 -14.47 5.33 -9.58
N VAL A 162 -14.27 5.07 -8.28
CA VAL A 162 -14.90 5.83 -7.21
C VAL A 162 -13.83 6.39 -6.29
N VAL A 163 -13.89 7.69 -6.03
CA VAL A 163 -12.93 8.37 -5.15
C VAL A 163 -13.24 8.07 -3.69
N VAL A 164 -12.28 7.50 -2.98
CA VAL A 164 -12.38 7.09 -1.56
C VAL A 164 -11.55 8.04 -0.70
N LYS A 165 -12.14 8.58 0.37
CA LYS A 165 -11.45 9.50 1.31
C LYS A 165 -11.29 8.88 2.70
N ASN A 166 -12.23 8.04 3.10
CA ASN A 166 -12.27 7.43 4.43
C ASN A 166 -12.55 5.90 4.30
N PRO A 167 -12.32 5.11 5.35
CA PRO A 167 -12.60 3.66 5.30
C PRO A 167 -14.09 3.31 5.25
N LYS A 168 -15.00 4.23 5.60
CA LYS A 168 -16.47 4.00 5.52
C LYS A 168 -16.98 4.09 4.09
N ASP A 169 -16.35 4.91 3.25
CA ASP A 169 -16.69 5.07 1.84
C ASP A 169 -16.56 3.74 1.06
N LEU A 170 -15.77 2.79 1.57
CA LEU A 170 -15.60 1.46 0.98
C LEU A 170 -16.85 0.59 1.10
N ASP A 171 -17.67 0.77 2.14
CA ASP A 171 -18.83 -0.09 2.40
C ASP A 171 -19.94 0.11 1.37
N SER A 172 -19.96 1.27 0.71
CA SER A 172 -20.94 1.60 -0.33
C SER A 172 -20.54 1.09 -1.73
N LEU A 173 -19.37 0.45 -1.88
CA LEU A 173 -18.84 0.03 -3.17
C LEU A 173 -19.23 -1.42 -3.51
N ASN A 174 -19.60 -1.65 -4.77
CA ASN A 174 -19.81 -2.99 -5.30
C ASN A 174 -18.49 -3.56 -5.87
N VAL A 175 -18.10 -4.73 -5.37
CA VAL A 175 -16.86 -5.45 -5.71
C VAL A 175 -16.73 -5.79 -7.20
N GLU A 176 -17.84 -6.07 -7.88
CA GLU A 176 -17.80 -6.59 -9.26
C GLU A 176 -17.58 -5.47 -10.30
N LYS A 177 -18.12 -4.28 -10.05
CA LYS A 177 -18.20 -3.19 -11.06
C LYS A 177 -17.37 -1.96 -10.71
N MET A 178 -17.05 -1.75 -9.43
CA MET A 178 -16.40 -0.53 -8.96
C MET A 178 -15.02 -0.82 -8.40
N ALA A 179 -14.11 0.13 -8.59
CA ALA A 179 -12.80 0.12 -7.95
C ALA A 179 -12.58 1.41 -7.16
N GLY A 180 -11.93 1.27 -6.01
CA GLY A 180 -11.58 2.40 -5.16
C GLY A 180 -10.33 3.12 -5.68
N MET A 181 -10.42 4.43 -5.87
CA MET A 181 -9.27 5.30 -6.05
C MET A 181 -9.12 6.18 -4.82
N ILE A 182 -8.03 6.00 -4.07
CA ILE A 182 -7.79 6.78 -2.87
C ILE A 182 -7.45 8.22 -3.27
N ALA A 183 -8.16 9.20 -2.71
CA ALA A 183 -7.88 10.61 -2.97
C ALA A 183 -6.44 10.99 -2.57
N HIS A 184 -5.80 11.87 -3.34
CA HIS A 184 -4.41 12.29 -3.11
C HIS A 184 -4.20 12.98 -1.74
N THR A 185 -5.25 13.57 -1.17
CA THR A 185 -5.22 14.26 0.12
C THR A 185 -5.16 13.31 1.32
N VAL A 186 -5.36 12.01 1.14
CA VAL A 186 -5.39 11.03 2.24
C VAL A 186 -3.97 10.67 2.64
N GLY A 187 -3.60 10.95 3.88
CA GLY A 187 -2.28 10.63 4.43
C GLY A 187 -2.05 9.13 4.67
N ALA A 188 -0.77 8.73 4.76
CA ALA A 188 -0.33 7.33 4.83
C ALA A 188 -1.06 6.47 5.88
N ARG A 189 -1.26 6.99 7.10
CA ARG A 189 -1.98 6.28 8.17
C ARG A 189 -3.40 5.88 7.78
N LYS A 190 -4.16 6.80 7.16
CA LYS A 190 -5.52 6.51 6.70
C LYS A 190 -5.51 5.61 5.47
N ARG A 191 -4.52 5.78 4.58
CA ARG A 191 -4.34 4.90 3.41
C ARG A 191 -4.17 3.45 3.82
N TYR A 192 -3.34 3.18 4.84
CA TYR A 192 -3.18 1.83 5.39
C TYR A 192 -4.51 1.23 5.89
N LEU A 193 -5.31 2.00 6.63
CA LEU A 193 -6.61 1.54 7.11
C LEU A 193 -7.58 1.24 5.95
N ILE A 194 -7.57 2.08 4.91
CA ILE A 194 -8.38 1.89 3.71
C ILE A 194 -7.93 0.64 2.95
N GLU A 195 -6.62 0.45 2.76
CA GLU A 195 -6.06 -0.72 2.07
C GLU A 195 -6.34 -2.01 2.82
N LYS A 196 -6.17 -2.01 4.14
CA LYS A 196 -6.51 -3.16 5.00
C LYS A 196 -7.99 -3.53 4.85
N LYS A 197 -8.89 -2.56 5.01
CA LYS A 197 -10.33 -2.80 4.89
C LYS A 197 -10.76 -3.19 3.47
N ALA A 198 -10.12 -2.64 2.45
CA ALA A 198 -10.38 -3.03 1.07
C ALA A 198 -9.93 -4.46 0.78
N ALA A 199 -8.82 -4.91 1.36
CA ALA A 199 -8.39 -6.31 1.28
C ALA A 199 -9.39 -7.25 1.97
N GLU A 200 -9.89 -6.88 3.14
CA GLU A 200 -10.95 -7.63 3.86
C GLU A 200 -12.25 -7.74 3.03
N LEU A 201 -12.65 -6.67 2.34
CA LEU A 201 -13.84 -6.65 1.47
C LEU A 201 -13.59 -7.23 0.07
N GLY A 202 -12.35 -7.54 -0.29
CA GLY A 202 -11.98 -7.98 -1.64
C GLY A 202 -12.17 -6.89 -2.71
N LEU A 203 -12.02 -5.61 -2.37
CA LEU A 203 -12.12 -4.47 -3.30
C LEU A 203 -10.78 -4.15 -3.94
N LYS A 204 -10.78 -3.83 -5.25
CA LYS A 204 -9.58 -3.38 -5.95
C LYS A 204 -9.32 -1.90 -5.67
N ILE A 205 -8.11 -1.60 -5.18
CA ILE A 205 -7.58 -0.23 -5.13
C ILE A 205 -6.71 0.02 -6.37
N LEU A 206 -6.97 1.13 -7.08
CA LEU A 206 -6.27 1.48 -8.32
C LEU A 206 -4.88 2.08 -8.07
N ASN A 207 -4.72 2.82 -6.98
CA ASN A 207 -3.49 3.49 -6.59
C ASN A 207 -3.01 3.02 -5.21
N PRO A 208 -2.58 1.75 -5.07
CA PRO A 208 -2.06 1.23 -3.80
C PRO A 208 -0.76 1.93 -3.39
N THR A 209 -0.49 2.00 -2.09
CA THR A 209 0.84 2.40 -1.62
C THR A 209 1.88 1.39 -2.08
N ARG A 210 2.88 1.83 -2.84
CA ARG A 210 4.07 1.03 -3.11
C ARG A 210 4.87 0.96 -1.82
N ARG A 211 4.79 -0.16 -1.09
CA ARG A 211 5.85 -0.50 -0.13
C ARG A 211 7.02 -1.00 -0.95
N GLY A 212 8.17 -0.33 -0.82
CA GLY A 212 9.40 -0.84 -1.42
C GLY A 212 9.65 -2.25 -0.87
N ASN A 213 9.95 -3.17 -1.77
CA ASN A 213 10.68 -4.38 -1.40
C ASN A 213 12.12 -4.00 -1.04
#